data_AF-A0A174V8N4-F1
#
_entry.id   AF-A0A174V8N4-F1
#
_cell.length_a   1.000
_cell.length_b   1.000
_cell.length_c   1.000
_cell.angle_alpha   90.00
_cell.angle_beta   90.00
_cell.angle_gamma   90.00
#
_symmetry.space_group_name_H-M   'P 1'
#
loop_
_entity.id
_entity.type
_entity.pdbx_description
1 polymer ?
#
loop_
_entity_poly.entity_id
_entity_poly.type
_entity_poly.pdbx_seq_one_letter_code
_entity_poly.pdbx_strand_id
1 'polypeptide(L)'
;MKNGLNDEWFEVLLKAAVIQNSMNEIEPYPPQEEIDNLQISDACDYKIRKMIKRFWRRQWFSKVQRITKKIVAVIFITVGVSFIALLQFNEVRAACYDILVRFTSRYIEIDYNAPDEELEPFNIGYVPEGFYKVEESNSASMYHIAYENENGERLSLENYKSVSVNVDNENHIITDITINGSLGQYFSATDERFENVLIWNNDKGFFIITTYLGKDEILKVAESINFLEERDKK
;
A
#
# COMPACT_ATOMS: atom_id res chain seq x y z
N MET A 1 -37.20 -82.08 -9.49
CA MET A 1 -37.68 -81.43 -10.74
C MET A 1 -38.66 -80.28 -10.47
N LYS A 2 -38.50 -79.49 -9.39
CA LYS A 2 -39.39 -78.37 -9.04
C LYS A 2 -38.73 -76.97 -9.11
N ASN A 3 -37.39 -76.89 -9.25
CA ASN A 3 -36.67 -75.62 -9.18
C ASN A 3 -36.58 -74.91 -10.54
N GLY A 4 -36.37 -75.63 -11.65
CA GLY A 4 -36.24 -75.01 -12.97
C GLY A 4 -37.51 -74.32 -13.48
N LEU A 5 -38.70 -74.88 -13.20
CA LEU A 5 -39.98 -74.25 -13.56
C LEU A 5 -40.20 -72.96 -12.77
N ASN A 6 -39.78 -72.91 -11.49
CA ASN A 6 -39.99 -71.76 -10.62
C ASN A 6 -39.07 -70.57 -10.99
N ASP A 7 -37.84 -70.87 -11.42
CA ASP A 7 -36.89 -69.85 -11.90
C ASP A 7 -37.35 -69.26 -13.26
N GLU A 8 -37.87 -70.10 -14.16
CA GLU A 8 -38.41 -69.65 -15.45
C GLU A 8 -39.67 -68.79 -15.27
N TRP A 9 -40.59 -69.19 -14.38
CA TRP A 9 -41.75 -68.37 -14.01
C TRP A 9 -41.36 -67.06 -13.35
N PHE A 10 -40.34 -67.06 -12.48
CA PHE A 10 -39.82 -65.86 -11.84
C PHE A 10 -39.18 -64.90 -12.84
N GLU A 11 -38.40 -65.42 -13.80
CA GLU A 11 -37.79 -64.61 -14.86
C GLU A 11 -38.85 -63.96 -15.76
N VAL A 12 -39.91 -64.70 -16.10
CA VAL A 12 -41.05 -64.16 -16.86
C VAL A 12 -41.78 -63.07 -16.06
N LEU A 13 -42.03 -63.29 -14.78
CA LEU A 13 -42.62 -62.28 -13.88
C LEU A 13 -41.73 -61.04 -13.74
N LEU A 14 -40.42 -61.22 -13.63
CA LEU A 14 -39.46 -60.12 -13.53
C LEU A 14 -39.42 -59.32 -14.83
N LYS A 15 -39.37 -59.98 -16.00
CA LYS A 15 -39.45 -59.32 -17.31
C LYS A 15 -40.75 -58.55 -17.45
N ALA A 16 -41.88 -59.15 -17.06
CA ALA A 16 -43.18 -58.48 -17.09
C ALA A 16 -43.23 -57.26 -16.17
N ALA A 17 -42.67 -57.36 -14.96
CA ALA A 17 -42.60 -56.25 -14.01
C ALA A 17 -41.69 -55.12 -14.50
N VAL A 18 -40.54 -55.43 -15.10
CA VAL A 18 -39.62 -54.44 -15.70
C VAL A 18 -40.26 -53.76 -16.90
N ILE A 19 -40.94 -54.52 -17.77
CA ILE A 19 -41.69 -53.96 -18.90
C ILE A 19 -42.80 -53.06 -18.37
N GLN A 20 -43.57 -53.50 -17.39
CA GLN A 20 -44.65 -52.70 -16.80
C GLN A 20 -44.10 -51.42 -16.13
N ASN A 21 -43.00 -51.51 -15.40
CA ASN A 21 -42.38 -50.33 -14.78
C ASN A 21 -41.84 -49.37 -15.83
N SER A 22 -41.17 -49.89 -16.88
CA SER A 22 -40.70 -49.08 -18.01
C SER A 22 -41.88 -48.41 -18.74
N MET A 23 -42.99 -49.11 -18.92
CA MET A 23 -44.19 -48.55 -19.55
C MET A 23 -44.82 -47.48 -18.66
N ASN A 24 -44.94 -47.71 -17.35
CA ASN A 24 -45.45 -46.73 -16.38
C ASN A 24 -44.52 -45.50 -16.26
N GLU A 25 -43.20 -45.68 -16.38
CA GLU A 25 -42.26 -44.56 -16.42
C GLU A 25 -42.42 -43.72 -17.69
N ILE A 26 -42.75 -44.34 -18.82
CA ILE A 26 -42.94 -43.66 -20.12
C ILE A 26 -44.37 -43.10 -20.26
N GLU A 27 -45.36 -43.66 -19.56
CA GLU A 27 -46.78 -43.24 -19.56
C GLU A 27 -47.01 -41.72 -19.37
N PRO A 28 -46.30 -41.00 -18.47
CA PRO A 28 -46.46 -39.55 -18.32
C PRO A 28 -45.70 -38.73 -19.38
N TYR A 29 -44.90 -39.36 -20.24
CA TYR A 29 -44.18 -38.66 -21.30
C TYR A 29 -45.10 -38.46 -22.52
N PRO A 30 -45.00 -37.31 -23.21
CA PRO A 30 -45.72 -37.11 -24.45
C PRO A 30 -45.24 -38.12 -25.52
N PRO A 31 -46.08 -38.47 -26.51
CA PRO A 31 -45.71 -39.37 -27.61
C PRO A 31 -44.41 -38.95 -28.31
N GLN A 32 -43.65 -39.91 -28.84
CA GLN A 32 -42.34 -39.63 -29.46
C GLN A 32 -42.42 -38.58 -30.58
N GLU A 33 -43.51 -38.55 -31.34
CA GLU A 33 -43.76 -37.53 -32.37
C GLU A 33 -43.92 -36.12 -31.79
N GLU A 34 -44.48 -35.97 -30.58
CA GLU A 34 -44.55 -34.68 -29.88
C GLU A 34 -43.17 -34.30 -29.30
N ILE A 35 -42.41 -35.29 -28.81
CA ILE A 35 -41.04 -35.07 -28.33
C ILE A 35 -40.13 -34.59 -29.45
N ASP A 36 -40.21 -35.21 -30.63
CA ASP A 36 -39.38 -34.84 -31.78
C ASP A 36 -39.78 -33.46 -32.35
N ASN A 37 -41.02 -33.04 -32.11
CA ASN A 37 -41.52 -31.69 -32.42
C ASN A 37 -41.36 -30.69 -31.27
N LEU A 38 -40.79 -31.07 -30.12
CA LEU A 38 -40.52 -30.14 -29.01
C LEU A 38 -39.48 -29.11 -29.43
N GLN A 39 -39.91 -27.86 -29.55
CA GLN A 39 -38.99 -26.74 -29.61
C GLN A 39 -38.44 -26.49 -28.21
N ILE A 40 -37.19 -26.91 -27.98
CA ILE A 40 -36.46 -26.55 -26.76
C ILE A 40 -36.43 -25.03 -26.65
N SER A 41 -37.05 -24.49 -25.61
CA SER A 41 -37.04 -23.04 -25.36
C SER A 41 -35.62 -22.51 -25.37
N ASP A 42 -35.39 -21.38 -26.03
CA ASP A 42 -34.10 -20.70 -26.10
C ASP A 42 -33.45 -20.52 -24.72
N ALA A 43 -34.27 -20.33 -23.66
CA ALA A 43 -33.79 -20.22 -22.30
C ALA A 43 -33.17 -21.51 -21.75
N CYS A 44 -33.69 -22.67 -22.15
CA CYS A 44 -33.15 -23.98 -21.77
C CYS A 44 -31.88 -24.29 -22.56
N ASP A 45 -31.88 -24.09 -23.88
CA ASP A 45 -30.69 -24.28 -24.72
C ASP A 45 -29.55 -23.35 -24.30
N TYR A 46 -29.85 -22.09 -23.98
CA TYR A 46 -28.86 -21.15 -23.44
C TYR A 46 -28.22 -21.65 -22.13
N LYS A 47 -29.01 -22.20 -21.20
CA LYS A 47 -28.50 -22.76 -19.94
C LYS A 47 -27.59 -23.96 -20.20
N ILE A 48 -28.01 -24.88 -21.06
CA ILE A 48 -27.23 -26.07 -21.43
C ILE A 48 -25.90 -25.67 -22.08
N ARG A 49 -25.93 -24.78 -23.09
CA ARG A 49 -24.72 -24.27 -23.75
C ARG A 49 -23.80 -23.53 -22.78
N LYS A 50 -24.35 -22.75 -21.84
CA LYS A 50 -23.58 -22.05 -20.82
C LYS A 50 -22.84 -23.02 -19.90
N MET A 51 -23.49 -24.11 -19.48
CA MET A 51 -22.88 -25.16 -18.66
C MET A 51 -21.77 -25.89 -19.40
N ILE A 52 -22.02 -26.29 -20.66
CA ILE A 52 -21.03 -26.92 -21.53
C ILE A 52 -19.80 -26.00 -21.68
N LYS A 53 -20.00 -24.73 -22.06
CA LYS A 53 -18.90 -23.76 -22.18
C LYS A 53 -18.12 -23.55 -20.88
N ARG A 54 -18.74 -23.69 -19.71
CA ARG A 54 -18.06 -23.58 -18.40
C ARG A 54 -17.23 -24.81 -18.08
N PHE A 55 -17.74 -26.00 -18.39
CA PHE A 55 -17.03 -27.27 -18.20
C PHE A 55 -15.77 -27.35 -19.08
N TRP A 56 -15.92 -27.09 -20.38
CA TRP A 56 -14.79 -27.06 -21.32
C TRP A 56 -13.75 -26.02 -20.93
N ARG A 57 -14.17 -24.82 -20.52
CA ARG A 57 -13.26 -23.79 -20.00
C ARG A 57 -12.49 -24.28 -18.79
N ARG A 58 -13.15 -24.84 -17.78
CA ARG A 58 -12.48 -25.31 -16.55
C ARG A 58 -11.47 -26.43 -16.82
N GLN A 59 -11.81 -27.35 -17.73
CA GLN A 59 -10.92 -28.44 -18.14
C GLN A 59 -9.74 -27.95 -19.00
N TRP A 60 -9.95 -26.91 -19.82
CA TRP A 60 -8.89 -26.30 -20.61
C TRP A 60 -7.96 -25.43 -19.75
N PHE A 61 -8.50 -24.64 -18.83
CA PHE A 61 -7.73 -23.78 -17.93
C PHE A 61 -6.70 -24.55 -17.11
N SER A 62 -7.02 -25.75 -16.60
CA SER A 62 -6.07 -26.53 -15.80
C SER A 62 -4.87 -27.04 -16.62
N LYS A 63 -5.08 -27.36 -17.90
CA LYS A 63 -4.00 -27.76 -18.83
C LYS A 63 -3.19 -26.56 -19.30
N VAL A 64 -3.86 -25.47 -19.67
CA VAL A 64 -3.24 -24.21 -20.10
C VAL A 64 -2.39 -23.63 -18.98
N GLN A 65 -2.87 -23.57 -17.75
CA GLN A 65 -2.11 -23.04 -16.61
C GLN A 65 -0.78 -23.77 -16.40
N ARG A 66 -0.71 -25.09 -16.60
CA ARG A 66 0.56 -25.82 -16.47
C ARG A 66 1.56 -25.45 -17.55
N ILE A 67 1.09 -25.22 -18.78
CA ILE A 67 1.93 -24.83 -19.91
C ILE A 67 2.35 -23.36 -19.76
N THR A 68 1.41 -22.47 -19.44
CA THR A 68 1.67 -21.05 -19.22
C THR A 68 2.68 -20.83 -18.10
N LYS A 69 2.57 -21.56 -16.98
CA LYS A 69 3.56 -21.48 -15.89
C LYS A 69 4.98 -21.82 -16.37
N LYS A 70 5.13 -22.84 -17.21
CA LYS A 70 6.43 -23.22 -17.78
C LYS A 70 6.98 -22.16 -18.73
N ILE A 71 6.13 -21.63 -19.61
CA ILE A 71 6.51 -20.57 -20.57
C ILE A 71 6.92 -19.30 -19.81
N VAL A 72 6.13 -18.89 -18.83
CA VAL A 72 6.43 -17.72 -17.98
C VAL A 72 7.76 -17.92 -17.25
N ALA A 73 8.01 -19.10 -16.67
CA ALA A 73 9.29 -19.40 -16.02
C ALA A 73 10.48 -19.28 -16.99
N VAL A 74 10.35 -19.83 -18.20
CA VAL A 74 11.41 -19.73 -19.22
C VAL A 74 11.65 -18.28 -19.62
N ILE A 75 10.60 -17.48 -19.84
CA ILE A 75 10.72 -16.06 -20.16
C ILE A 75 11.41 -15.29 -19.02
N PHE A 76 11.04 -15.55 -17.76
CA PHE A 76 11.71 -14.92 -16.63
C PHE A 76 13.19 -15.28 -16.55
N ILE A 77 13.54 -16.54 -16.81
CA ILE A 77 14.93 -16.99 -16.85
C ILE A 77 15.69 -16.28 -17.99
N THR A 78 15.13 -16.23 -19.19
CA THR A 78 15.82 -15.61 -20.34
C THR A 78 15.99 -14.10 -20.14
N VAL A 79 14.98 -13.41 -19.62
CA VAL A 79 15.07 -11.98 -19.26
C VAL A 79 16.09 -11.77 -18.16
N GLY A 80 16.07 -12.59 -17.11
CA GLY A 80 17.03 -12.49 -16.00
C GLY A 80 18.48 -12.70 -16.44
N VAL A 81 18.74 -13.74 -17.25
CA VAL A 81 20.08 -13.99 -17.80
C VAL A 81 20.53 -12.84 -18.71
N SER A 82 19.64 -12.32 -19.55
CA SER A 82 19.94 -11.17 -20.41
C SER A 82 20.25 -9.93 -19.59
N PHE A 83 19.49 -9.66 -18.53
CA PHE A 83 19.72 -8.54 -17.62
C PHE A 83 21.08 -8.65 -16.90
N ILE A 84 21.45 -9.84 -16.41
CA ILE A 84 22.75 -10.09 -15.80
C ILE A 84 23.89 -9.83 -16.81
N ALA A 85 23.71 -10.21 -18.08
CA ALA A 85 24.68 -9.92 -19.13
C ALA A 85 24.81 -8.41 -19.39
N LEU A 86 23.69 -7.66 -19.38
CA LEU A 86 23.70 -6.21 -19.54
C LEU A 86 24.42 -5.49 -18.40
N LEU A 87 24.35 -6.02 -17.16
CA LEU A 87 25.08 -5.44 -16.01
C LEU A 87 26.61 -5.52 -16.12
N GLN A 88 27.16 -6.29 -17.06
CA GLN A 88 28.60 -6.29 -17.35
C GLN A 88 29.07 -4.97 -17.98
N PHE A 89 28.17 -4.21 -18.60
CA PHE A 89 28.49 -2.91 -19.18
C PHE A 89 28.44 -1.82 -18.12
N ASN A 90 29.50 -1.01 -18.05
CA ASN A 90 29.63 0.07 -17.07
C ASN A 90 28.49 1.10 -17.17
N GLU A 91 28.03 1.41 -18.39
CA GLU A 91 26.93 2.36 -18.64
C GLU A 91 25.61 1.89 -18.03
N VAL A 92 25.27 0.60 -18.21
CA VAL A 92 24.05 0.00 -17.65
C VAL A 92 24.12 -0.03 -16.13
N ARG A 93 25.27 -0.44 -15.56
CA ARG A 93 25.45 -0.46 -14.11
C ARG A 93 25.35 0.95 -13.51
N ALA A 94 25.89 1.97 -14.18
CA ALA A 94 25.78 3.36 -13.74
C ALA A 94 24.32 3.84 -13.76
N ALA A 95 23.56 3.55 -14.82
CA ALA A 95 22.13 3.90 -14.90
C ALA A 95 21.28 3.16 -13.84
N CYS A 96 21.55 1.87 -13.62
CA CYS A 96 20.88 1.12 -12.55
C CYS A 96 21.24 1.67 -11.16
N TYR A 97 22.50 2.06 -10.94
CA TYR A 97 22.93 2.68 -9.68
C TYR A 97 22.23 4.01 -9.45
N ASP A 98 22.13 4.88 -10.46
CA ASP A 98 21.42 6.16 -10.35
C ASP A 98 19.94 5.97 -9.98
N ILE A 99 19.25 5.02 -10.63
CA ILE A 99 17.86 4.69 -10.30
C ILE A 99 17.75 4.13 -8.87
N LEU A 100 18.63 3.20 -8.49
CA LEU A 100 18.62 2.60 -7.14
C LEU A 100 18.90 3.65 -6.07
N VAL A 101 19.92 4.48 -6.27
CA VAL A 101 20.23 5.60 -5.38
C VAL A 101 19.03 6.52 -5.31
N ARG A 102 18.42 6.94 -6.42
CA ARG A 102 17.23 7.78 -6.40
C ARG A 102 16.06 7.17 -5.61
N PHE A 103 15.82 5.86 -5.71
CA PHE A 103 14.79 5.18 -4.93
C PHE A 103 15.13 5.09 -3.45
N THR A 104 16.38 4.80 -3.11
CA THR A 104 16.83 4.64 -1.71
C THR A 104 17.10 5.97 -1.02
N SER A 105 17.55 6.98 -1.75
CA SER A 105 17.83 8.32 -1.25
C SER A 105 16.59 9.19 -1.17
N ARG A 106 15.44 8.71 -1.66
CA ARG A 106 14.19 9.49 -1.73
C ARG A 106 13.72 9.99 -0.37
N TYR A 107 14.04 9.28 0.70
CA TYR A 107 13.67 9.66 2.05
C TYR A 107 14.88 9.53 2.98
N ILE A 108 15.05 10.52 3.84
CA ILE A 108 15.92 10.38 5.02
C ILE A 108 15.02 9.98 6.18
N GLU A 109 15.27 8.79 6.71
CA GLU A 109 14.61 8.26 7.90
C GLU A 109 15.40 8.69 9.14
N ILE A 110 14.78 9.49 10.00
CA ILE A 110 15.36 9.95 11.26
C ILE A 110 14.55 9.34 12.39
N ASP A 111 15.15 8.40 13.12
CA ASP A 111 14.58 7.82 14.32
C ASP A 111 15.21 8.43 15.57
N TYR A 112 14.39 9.11 16.38
CA TYR A 112 14.81 9.70 17.64
C TYR A 112 13.98 9.14 18.81
N ASN A 113 14.64 8.86 19.94
CA ASN A 113 14.00 8.47 21.19
C ASN A 113 14.77 9.09 22.37
N ALA A 114 14.16 10.05 23.07
CA ALA A 114 14.70 10.62 24.30
C ALA A 114 14.47 9.70 25.51
N PRO A 115 15.35 9.78 26.54
CA PRO A 115 15.10 9.22 27.88
C PRO A 115 13.82 9.78 28.53
N ASP A 116 13.37 9.17 29.63
CA ASP A 116 11.99 9.22 30.12
C ASP A 116 11.51 10.54 30.78
N GLU A 117 12.04 11.69 30.36
CA GLU A 117 11.67 13.02 30.86
C GLU A 117 10.43 13.58 30.12
N GLU A 118 9.72 14.51 30.75
CA GLU A 118 8.59 15.24 30.15
C GLU A 118 9.11 16.38 29.26
N LEU A 119 8.40 16.69 28.17
CA LEU A 119 8.77 17.79 27.29
C LEU A 119 8.53 19.14 27.99
N GLU A 120 9.59 19.93 28.12
CA GLU A 120 9.51 21.28 28.67
C GLU A 120 8.86 22.23 27.64
N PRO A 121 7.82 23.00 28.02
CA PRO A 121 7.27 24.04 27.18
C PRO A 121 8.34 25.08 26.82
N PHE A 122 8.31 25.57 25.59
CA PHE A 122 9.21 26.61 25.12
C PHE A 122 8.45 27.77 24.47
N ASN A 123 9.15 28.88 24.29
CA ASN A 123 8.68 30.00 23.49
C ASN A 123 9.81 30.50 22.57
N ILE A 124 9.48 31.22 21.50
CA ILE A 124 10.48 31.84 20.62
C ILE A 124 10.71 33.30 21.02
N GLY A 125 11.97 33.70 21.14
CA GLY A 125 12.38 35.07 21.44
C GLY A 125 12.34 35.98 20.22
N TYR A 126 12.32 35.42 19.01
CA TYR A 126 12.21 36.12 17.75
C TYR A 126 11.02 35.58 16.96
N VAL A 127 10.05 36.45 16.67
CA VAL A 127 8.94 36.18 15.77
C VAL A 127 9.17 36.98 14.49
N PRO A 128 9.20 36.36 13.30
CA PRO A 128 9.35 37.07 12.04
C PRO A 128 8.28 38.16 11.85
N GLU A 129 8.63 39.22 11.13
CA GLU A 129 7.71 40.35 10.92
C GLU A 129 6.41 39.91 10.24
N GLY A 130 5.27 40.37 10.78
CA GLY A 130 3.94 40.05 10.25
C GLY A 130 3.37 38.70 10.70
N PHE A 131 4.16 37.87 11.41
CA PHE A 131 3.66 36.62 11.98
C PHE A 131 3.07 36.83 13.37
N TYR A 132 1.98 36.13 13.66
CA TYR A 132 1.35 36.08 14.98
C TYR A 132 1.02 34.63 15.35
N LYS A 133 1.06 34.32 16.65
CA LYS A 133 0.80 32.97 17.14
C LYS A 133 -0.67 32.59 16.89
N VAL A 134 -0.89 31.45 16.24
CA VAL A 134 -2.22 30.93 15.93
C VAL A 134 -2.52 29.62 16.65
N GLU A 135 -1.50 28.86 17.01
CA GLU A 135 -1.67 27.55 17.64
C GLU A 135 -0.59 27.28 18.67
N GLU A 136 -0.98 26.62 19.76
CA GLU A 136 -0.09 26.04 20.75
C GLU A 136 -0.76 24.79 21.31
N SER A 137 -0.04 23.67 21.28
CA SER A 137 -0.51 22.42 21.88
C SER A 137 0.63 21.68 22.56
N ASN A 138 0.30 21.05 23.68
CA ASN A 138 1.21 20.23 24.46
C ASN A 138 0.59 18.84 24.66
N SER A 139 1.35 17.81 24.31
CA SER A 139 1.02 16.41 24.54
C SER A 139 2.22 15.68 25.15
N ALA A 140 1.99 14.48 25.70
CA ALA A 140 3.05 13.69 26.32
C ALA A 140 4.23 13.35 25.36
N SER A 141 4.00 13.36 24.04
CA SER A 141 5.00 12.99 23.03
C SER A 141 5.50 14.15 22.18
N MET A 142 4.80 15.28 22.18
CA MET A 142 5.06 16.41 21.28
C MET A 142 4.57 17.72 21.87
N TYR A 143 5.37 18.77 21.75
CA TYR A 143 4.97 20.15 21.95
C TYR A 143 5.04 20.90 20.61
N HIS A 144 3.98 21.63 20.25
CA HIS A 144 3.85 22.31 18.96
C HIS A 144 3.40 23.76 19.16
N ILE A 145 4.05 24.68 18.46
CA ILE A 145 3.61 26.07 18.31
C ILE A 145 3.61 26.42 16.82
N ALA A 146 2.55 27.10 16.37
CA ALA A 146 2.51 27.67 15.03
C ALA A 146 2.17 29.16 15.01
N TYR A 147 2.77 29.84 14.04
CA TYR A 147 2.54 31.22 13.70
C TYR A 147 2.07 31.32 12.25
N GLU A 148 1.25 32.32 11.98
CA GLU A 148 0.73 32.60 10.64
C GLU A 148 0.79 34.10 10.37
N ASN A 149 0.91 34.48 9.10
CA ASN A 149 0.79 35.88 8.68
C ASN A 149 -0.51 36.12 7.90
N GLU A 150 -0.77 37.38 7.53
CA GLU A 150 -2.00 37.76 6.81
C GLU A 150 -2.14 37.10 5.42
N ASN A 151 -1.04 36.62 4.84
CA ASN A 151 -1.02 35.93 3.55
C ASN A 151 -1.30 34.42 3.68
N GLY A 152 -1.45 33.91 4.91
CA GLY A 152 -1.64 32.48 5.19
C GLY A 152 -0.34 31.68 5.16
N GLU A 153 0.83 32.33 5.14
CA GLU A 153 2.10 31.63 5.28
C GLU A 153 2.27 31.17 6.72
N ARG A 154 2.66 29.91 6.89
CA ARG A 154 2.76 29.28 8.20
C ARG A 154 4.21 29.02 8.60
N LEU A 155 4.46 29.17 9.89
CA LEU A 155 5.69 28.79 10.57
C LEU A 155 5.29 27.83 11.69
N SER A 156 5.58 26.55 11.52
CA SER A 156 5.32 25.52 12.53
C SER A 156 6.63 25.11 13.18
N LEU A 157 6.64 25.02 14.50
CA LEU A 157 7.76 24.56 15.31
C LEU A 157 7.27 23.43 16.22
N GLU A 158 7.89 22.27 16.08
CA GLU A 158 7.53 21.04 16.79
C GLU A 158 8.74 20.54 17.57
N ASN A 159 8.52 20.08 18.80
CA ASN A 159 9.48 19.34 19.58
C ASN A 159 8.90 17.97 19.90
N TYR A 160 9.66 16.91 19.63
CA TYR A 160 9.28 15.53 19.84
C TYR A 160 10.16 14.86 20.90
N LYS A 161 9.52 14.04 21.73
CA LYS A 161 10.21 13.09 22.61
C LYS A 161 10.72 11.88 21.82
N SER A 162 9.89 11.41 20.89
CA SER A 162 10.18 10.30 20.01
C SER A 162 9.51 10.55 18.66
N VAL A 163 10.26 10.41 17.58
CA VAL A 163 9.73 10.61 16.22
C VAL A 163 10.50 9.76 15.22
N SER A 164 9.77 9.30 14.20
CA SER A 164 10.33 8.77 12.96
C SER A 164 9.92 9.73 11.85
N VAL A 165 10.87 10.51 11.35
CA VAL A 165 10.62 11.51 10.29
C VAL A 165 11.15 10.97 8.98
N ASN A 166 10.34 11.05 7.93
CA ASN A 166 10.75 10.80 6.56
C ASN A 166 10.74 12.13 5.81
N VAL A 167 11.91 12.71 5.56
CA VAL A 167 12.02 13.94 4.75
C VAL A 167 12.30 13.57 3.31
N ASP A 168 11.51 14.12 2.38
CA ASP A 168 11.72 13.94 0.95
C ASP A 168 13.04 14.62 0.52
N ASN A 169 13.91 13.87 -0.15
CA ASN A 169 15.18 14.36 -0.67
C ASN A 169 15.08 14.77 -2.15
N GLU A 170 13.98 14.47 -2.85
CA GLU A 170 13.84 14.84 -4.27
C GLU A 170 13.61 16.35 -4.45
N ASN A 171 12.98 17.00 -3.47
CA ASN A 171 12.56 18.40 -3.57
C ASN A 171 13.39 19.35 -2.69
N HIS A 172 14.43 18.85 -2.01
CA HIS A 172 15.22 19.62 -1.05
C HIS A 172 16.72 19.47 -1.25
N ILE A 173 17.45 20.57 -1.10
CA ILE A 173 18.92 20.59 -0.98
C ILE A 173 19.28 20.59 0.50
N ILE A 174 20.06 19.60 0.92
CA ILE A 174 20.39 19.39 2.34
C ILE A 174 21.74 20.00 2.66
N THR A 175 21.79 20.79 3.73
CA THR A 175 23.02 21.38 4.26
C THR A 175 23.13 21.15 5.76
N ASP A 176 24.30 20.72 6.21
CA ASP A 176 24.60 20.66 7.64
C ASP A 176 24.73 22.08 8.19
N ILE A 177 24.17 22.29 9.38
CA ILE A 177 24.21 23.56 10.07
C ILE A 177 24.42 23.36 11.58
N THR A 178 24.63 24.45 12.31
CA THR A 178 24.78 24.42 13.77
C THR A 178 23.85 25.45 14.39
N ILE A 179 23.10 25.04 15.41
CA ILE A 179 22.14 25.89 16.14
C ILE A 179 22.54 25.84 17.62
N ASN A 180 22.97 26.97 18.18
CA ASN A 180 23.40 27.04 19.59
C ASN A 180 24.38 25.91 19.99
N GLY A 181 25.28 25.52 19.08
CA GLY A 181 26.27 24.45 19.28
C GLY A 181 25.78 23.03 19.00
N SER A 182 24.50 22.83 18.72
CA SER A 182 23.91 21.54 18.31
C SER A 182 23.95 21.37 16.80
N LEU A 183 24.35 20.20 16.32
CA LEU A 183 24.34 19.88 14.89
C LEU A 183 22.90 19.69 14.40
N GLY A 184 22.60 20.23 13.22
CA GLY A 184 21.30 20.11 12.58
C GLY A 184 21.43 20.02 11.06
N GLN A 185 20.31 19.72 10.41
CA GLN A 185 20.21 19.62 8.96
C GLN A 185 19.13 20.57 8.46
N TYR A 186 19.50 21.44 7.53
CA TYR A 186 18.60 22.33 6.83
C TYR A 186 18.27 21.78 5.44
N PHE A 187 16.98 21.61 5.18
CA PHE A 187 16.40 21.14 3.94
C PHE A 187 15.82 22.34 3.20
N SER A 188 16.57 22.85 2.23
CA SER A 188 16.16 23.98 1.39
C SER A 188 15.27 23.48 0.26
N ALA A 189 14.03 23.91 0.20
CA ALA A 189 13.14 23.61 -0.91
C ALA A 189 13.73 24.11 -2.25
N THR A 190 13.55 23.32 -3.30
CA THR A 190 14.01 23.63 -4.67
C THR A 190 12.95 24.34 -5.51
N ASP A 191 11.71 24.40 -5.02
CA ASP A 191 10.54 25.01 -5.68
C ASP A 191 9.66 25.66 -4.60
N GLU A 192 9.05 26.80 -4.92
CA GLU A 192 8.22 27.62 -4.01
C GLU A 192 6.97 26.88 -3.49
N ARG A 193 6.60 25.75 -4.10
CA ARG A 193 5.49 24.90 -3.66
C ARG A 193 5.81 24.05 -2.42
N PHE A 194 7.07 23.96 -2.02
CA PHE A 194 7.50 23.17 -0.87
C PHE A 194 8.04 24.05 0.25
N GLU A 195 7.77 23.65 1.48
CA GLU A 195 8.30 24.32 2.67
C GLU A 195 9.78 23.95 2.88
N ASN A 196 10.54 24.89 3.41
CA ASN A 196 11.85 24.61 3.98
C ASN A 196 11.66 23.89 5.32
N VAL A 197 12.55 22.95 5.61
CA VAL A 197 12.54 22.19 6.86
C VAL A 197 13.88 22.36 7.55
N LEU A 198 13.84 22.62 8.85
CA LEU A 198 15.03 22.58 9.70
C LEU A 198 14.86 21.55 10.80
N ILE A 199 15.81 20.64 10.92
CA ILE A 199 15.80 19.56 11.90
C ILE A 199 17.06 19.60 12.74
N TRP A 200 16.92 19.50 14.05
CA TRP A 200 18.05 19.30 14.96
C TRP A 200 17.59 18.65 16.26
N ASN A 201 18.54 18.19 17.06
CA ASN A 201 18.26 17.68 18.38
C ASN A 201 19.30 18.19 19.38
N ASN A 202 18.87 18.29 20.64
CA ASN A 202 19.74 18.58 21.77
C ASN A 202 19.27 17.78 23.00
N ASP A 203 19.75 18.16 24.18
CA ASP A 203 19.35 17.58 25.46
C ASP A 203 17.86 17.77 25.81
N LYS A 204 17.20 18.75 25.18
CA LYS A 204 15.78 19.10 25.40
C LYS A 204 14.83 18.44 24.39
N GLY A 205 15.34 17.65 23.44
CA GLY A 205 14.50 16.87 22.52
C GLY A 205 14.89 17.04 21.06
N PHE A 206 13.95 16.67 20.18
CA PHE A 206 14.11 16.71 18.74
C PHE A 206 13.19 17.76 18.13
N PHE A 207 13.75 18.70 17.38
CA PHE A 207 13.04 19.87 16.88
C PHE A 207 12.91 19.83 15.37
N ILE A 208 11.75 20.28 14.91
CA ILE A 208 11.45 20.47 13.50
C ILE A 208 10.83 21.87 13.34
N ILE A 209 11.40 22.67 12.44
CA ILE A 209 10.75 23.88 11.93
C ILE A 209 10.37 23.63 10.48
N THR A 210 9.12 23.95 10.13
CA THR A 210 8.62 23.88 8.76
C THR A 210 7.99 25.22 8.39
N THR A 211 8.46 25.83 7.29
CA THR A 211 7.97 27.14 6.82
C THR A 211 8.44 27.48 5.40
N TYR A 212 7.76 28.42 4.73
CA TYR A 212 8.22 29.01 3.46
C TYR A 212 9.29 30.10 3.63
N LEU A 213 9.59 30.52 4.87
CA LEU A 213 10.62 31.53 5.13
C LEU A 213 12.02 31.08 4.69
N GLY A 214 12.87 32.05 4.37
CA GLY A 214 14.25 31.80 4.00
C GLY A 214 15.12 31.31 5.17
N LYS A 215 16.25 30.67 4.84
CA LYS A 215 17.20 30.09 5.81
C LYS A 215 17.55 31.01 6.98
N ASP A 216 17.87 32.27 6.70
CA ASP A 216 18.31 33.22 7.73
C ASP A 216 17.21 33.51 8.77
N GLU A 217 15.96 33.57 8.35
CA GLU A 217 14.82 33.77 9.27
C GLU A 217 14.58 32.53 10.12
N ILE A 218 14.63 31.35 9.51
CA ILE A 218 14.50 30.07 10.22
C ILE A 218 15.59 29.92 11.29
N LEU A 219 16.83 30.29 10.98
CA LEU A 219 17.95 30.23 11.93
C LEU A 219 17.72 31.16 13.12
N LYS A 220 17.30 32.41 12.89
CA LYS A 220 16.98 33.35 13.99
C LYS A 220 15.88 32.80 14.89
N VAL A 221 14.84 32.21 14.32
CA VAL A 221 13.76 31.57 15.09
C VAL A 221 14.33 30.44 15.94
N ALA A 222 15.07 29.51 15.33
CA ALA A 222 15.65 28.35 16.02
C ALA A 222 16.61 28.75 17.15
N GLU A 223 17.47 29.74 16.92
CA GLU A 223 18.43 30.23 17.91
C GLU A 223 17.75 30.96 19.08
N SER A 224 16.55 31.51 18.86
CA SER A 224 15.78 32.27 19.84
C SER A 224 14.89 31.43 20.76
N ILE A 225 14.87 30.10 20.61
CA ILE A 225 14.03 29.22 21.44
C ILE A 225 14.51 29.28 22.89
N ASN A 226 13.59 29.56 23.81
CA ASN A 226 13.81 29.61 25.24
C ASN A 226 12.81 28.69 25.95
N PHE A 227 13.31 27.80 26.81
CA PHE A 227 12.47 26.93 27.65
C PHE A 227 11.96 27.72 28.85
N LEU A 228 10.70 27.51 29.20
CA LEU A 228 10.10 28.14 30.36
C LEU A 228 10.56 27.37 31.61
N GLU A 229 11.45 27.97 32.41
CA GLU A 229 11.77 27.43 33.73
C GLU A 229 10.49 27.39 34.59
N GLU A 230 10.23 26.28 35.30
CA GLU A 230 9.28 26.24 36.41
C GLU A 230 9.75 27.18 37.53
N ARG A 231 9.57 28.49 37.37
CA ARG A 231 9.60 29.43 38.49
C ARG A 231 8.16 29.76 38.89
N ASP A 232 7.90 29.53 40.16
CA ASP A 232 6.70 29.87 40.93
C ASP A 232 5.59 28.80 41.03
N LYS A 233 5.97 27.62 41.56
CA LYS A 233 5.14 26.99 42.61
C LYS A 233 5.78 27.31 43.97
N LYS A 234 5.35 28.41 44.58
CA LYS A 234 5.60 28.73 45.98
C LYS A 234 4.31 28.59 46.78
#